data_AF-A0A327QYM7-F1
#
_entry.id   AF-A0A327QYM7-F1
#
_cell.length_a   1.000
_cell.length_b   1.000
_cell.length_c   1.000
_cell.angle_alpha   90.00
_cell.angle_beta   90.00
_cell.angle_gamma   90.00
#
_symmetry.space_group_name_H-M   'P 1'
#
loop_
_entity.id
_entity.type
_entity.pdbx_description
1 polymer ?
#
loop_
_entity_poly.entity_id
_entity_poly.type
_entity_poly.pdbx_seq_one_letter_code
_entity_poly.pdbx_strand_id
1 'polypeptide(L)'
;MQTFLAVLLSIHSGEDKAPVFKSPISITQPVQQYDPYFLQPADAENILGQKVDLKEYSKRDKSKTVTFKCAYAATTIDSTTGKQANLFYMLIQHATVEAAEKSHTSEYNSNKRLPGMRKVAGLGDEAFEQTDRENFYFFEVRKQHTIIRIKINKLTSKTNIAALEGVVRKLLANAN
;
A
#
# COMPACT_ATOMS: atom_id res chain seq x y z
N MET A 1 -11.35 18.50 20.26
CA MET A 1 -11.83 17.52 19.26
C MET A 1 -10.90 17.60 18.05
N GLN A 2 -9.75 16.93 18.09
CA GLN A 2 -8.70 17.03 17.07
C GLN A 2 -7.86 15.73 17.08
N THR A 3 -8.26 14.75 16.29
CA THR A 3 -7.44 13.58 15.92
C THR A 3 -8.10 12.89 14.72
N PHE A 4 -8.06 13.51 13.54
CA PHE A 4 -8.70 12.98 12.33
C PHE A 4 -7.74 12.74 11.15
N LEU A 5 -6.42 12.82 11.35
CA LEU A 5 -5.44 12.80 10.25
C LEU A 5 -4.28 11.79 10.44
N ALA A 6 -4.34 10.86 11.39
CA ALA A 6 -3.14 10.10 11.79
C ALA A 6 -2.71 8.98 10.82
N VAL A 7 -3.60 8.41 10.00
CA VAL A 7 -3.32 7.17 9.27
C VAL A 7 -2.95 7.40 7.81
N LEU A 8 -3.64 8.33 7.14
CA LEU A 8 -3.27 8.82 5.81
C LEU A 8 -1.84 9.39 5.80
N LEU A 9 -1.42 10.01 6.91
CA LEU A 9 -0.05 10.48 7.14
C LEU A 9 0.94 9.36 7.49
N SER A 10 0.55 8.14 7.90
CA SER A 10 1.56 7.11 8.22
C SER A 10 2.15 6.43 6.97
N ILE A 11 1.45 6.54 5.83
CA ILE A 11 1.98 6.23 4.50
C ILE A 11 2.60 7.49 3.86
N HIS A 12 2.23 8.70 4.28
CA HIS A 12 2.65 10.00 3.71
C HIS A 12 2.98 11.05 4.79
N SER A 13 3.87 10.78 5.74
CA SER A 13 4.20 11.77 6.77
C SER A 13 5.11 12.81 6.15
N GLY A 14 4.50 13.73 5.42
CA GLY A 14 5.07 14.88 4.76
C GLY A 14 3.90 15.70 4.22
N GLU A 15 3.60 16.79 4.91
CA GLU A 15 2.67 17.85 4.54
C GLU A 15 2.87 18.32 3.09
N ASP A 16 1.85 18.99 2.54
CA ASP A 16 1.75 19.66 1.23
C ASP A 16 2.98 20.51 0.82
N LYS A 17 4.08 19.84 0.55
CA LYS A 17 5.22 20.29 -0.23
C LYS A 17 5.51 19.15 -1.17
N ALA A 18 5.52 19.44 -2.47
CA ALA A 18 6.06 18.52 -3.46
C ALA A 18 7.35 17.91 -2.88
N PRO A 19 7.53 16.58 -2.90
CA PRO A 19 8.73 15.98 -2.34
C PRO A 19 9.92 16.68 -2.98
N VAL A 20 10.73 17.35 -2.16
CA VAL A 20 12.03 17.84 -2.60
C VAL A 20 12.82 16.58 -2.89
N PHE A 21 12.85 16.20 -4.17
CA PHE A 21 13.63 15.10 -4.70
C PHE A 21 15.09 15.38 -4.39
N LYS A 22 15.60 14.79 -3.31
CA LYS A 22 17.04 14.71 -3.07
C LYS A 22 17.60 13.68 -4.04
N SER A 23 17.93 14.14 -5.25
CA SER A 23 18.76 13.53 -6.30
C SER A 23 18.46 12.08 -6.71
N PRO A 24 18.63 11.72 -7.99
CA PRO A 24 18.28 10.40 -8.49
C PRO A 24 19.22 9.35 -7.88
N ILE A 25 18.65 8.38 -7.18
CA ILE A 25 19.33 7.11 -6.94
C ILE A 25 19.52 6.48 -8.33
N SER A 26 20.75 6.50 -8.84
CA SER A 26 21.12 5.71 -10.03
C SER A 26 21.05 4.24 -9.64
N ILE A 27 19.92 3.60 -9.96
CA ILE A 27 19.75 2.17 -9.77
C ILE A 27 20.30 1.46 -11.01
N THR A 28 21.62 1.36 -11.10
CA THR A 28 22.28 0.31 -11.89
C THR A 28 22.72 -0.76 -10.91
N GLN A 29 21.77 -1.52 -10.36
CA GLN A 29 22.09 -2.71 -9.57
C GLN A 29 21.55 -3.96 -10.26
N PRO A 30 22.35 -5.04 -10.33
CA PRO A 30 21.95 -6.30 -10.95
C PRO A 30 20.78 -6.90 -10.18
N VAL A 31 19.97 -7.73 -10.87
CA VAL A 31 18.76 -8.41 -10.41
C VAL A 31 18.80 -8.70 -8.91
N GLN A 32 18.27 -7.76 -8.13
CA GLN A 32 18.25 -7.87 -6.68
C GLN A 32 17.24 -8.95 -6.35
N GLN A 33 17.67 -10.03 -5.70
CA GLN A 33 16.76 -11.07 -5.23
C GLN A 33 15.74 -10.41 -4.31
N TYR A 34 14.53 -10.20 -4.82
CA TYR A 34 13.47 -9.53 -4.08
C TYR A 34 13.04 -10.44 -2.92
N ASP A 35 12.87 -9.84 -1.74
CA ASP A 35 12.27 -10.52 -0.59
C ASP A 35 10.88 -11.06 -1.01
N PRO A 36 10.51 -12.32 -0.73
CA PRO A 36 9.24 -12.92 -1.17
C PRO A 36 7.99 -12.17 -0.68
N TYR A 37 8.16 -11.31 0.34
CA TYR A 37 7.15 -10.40 0.86
C TYR A 37 7.03 -9.09 0.08
N PHE A 38 7.77 -8.93 -1.02
CA PHE A 38 7.82 -7.71 -1.80
C PHE A 38 6.78 -7.71 -2.92
N LEU A 39 6.02 -6.60 -3.02
CA LEU A 39 5.21 -6.31 -4.18
C LEU A 39 6.14 -6.04 -5.39
N GLN A 40 6.11 -6.94 -6.37
CA GLN A 40 6.99 -6.86 -7.54
C GLN A 40 6.56 -5.72 -8.48
N PRO A 41 7.48 -5.16 -9.29
CA PRO A 41 7.13 -4.17 -10.31
C PRO A 41 6.04 -4.67 -11.25
N ALA A 42 6.09 -5.93 -11.70
CA ALA A 42 5.06 -6.52 -12.56
C ALA A 42 3.67 -6.55 -11.90
N ASP A 43 3.59 -6.81 -10.59
CA ASP A 43 2.34 -6.75 -9.85
C ASP A 43 1.82 -5.30 -9.79
N ALA A 44 2.71 -4.32 -9.57
CA ALA A 44 2.35 -2.91 -9.58
C ALA A 44 1.91 -2.40 -10.97
N GLU A 45 2.59 -2.83 -12.04
CA GLU A 45 2.18 -2.56 -13.43
C GLU A 45 0.79 -3.11 -13.72
N ASN A 46 0.51 -4.33 -13.27
CA ASN A 46 -0.80 -4.96 -13.43
C ASN A 46 -1.90 -4.20 -12.67
N ILE A 47 -1.62 -3.72 -11.45
CA ILE A 47 -2.58 -2.94 -10.66
C ILE A 47 -2.81 -1.55 -11.27
N LEU A 48 -1.76 -0.87 -11.73
CA LEU A 48 -1.89 0.47 -12.30
C LEU A 48 -2.28 0.48 -13.78
N GLY A 49 -2.23 -0.68 -14.45
CA GLY A 49 -2.54 -0.84 -15.87
C GLY A 49 -1.54 -0.18 -16.81
N GLN A 50 -0.33 0.14 -16.34
CA GLN A 50 0.74 0.75 -17.14
C GLN A 50 2.11 0.56 -16.49
N LYS A 51 3.16 0.92 -17.23
CA LYS A 51 4.56 0.87 -16.76
C LYS A 51 4.78 1.75 -15.52
N VAL A 52 5.67 1.29 -14.64
CA VAL A 52 5.97 1.96 -13.36
C VAL A 52 7.47 2.08 -13.12
N ASP A 53 7.83 3.11 -12.37
CA ASP A 53 9.15 3.27 -11.77
C ASP A 53 9.06 2.97 -10.27
N LEU A 54 10.03 2.21 -9.74
CA LEU A 54 10.23 2.10 -8.30
C LEU A 54 10.78 3.44 -7.77
N LYS A 55 10.08 4.04 -6.80
CA LYS A 55 10.45 5.32 -6.17
C LYS A 55 10.96 5.16 -4.75
N GLU A 56 10.43 4.18 -4.01
CA GLU A 56 10.87 3.89 -2.65
C GLU A 56 10.99 2.38 -2.45
N TYR A 57 12.03 1.98 -1.73
CA TYR A 57 12.23 0.64 -1.22
C TYR A 57 12.84 0.73 0.17
N SER A 58 12.21 0.13 1.18
CA SER A 58 12.82 0.01 2.50
C SER A 58 12.38 -1.22 3.26
N LYS A 59 13.31 -1.76 4.06
CA LYS A 59 13.07 -2.76 5.10
C LYS A 59 13.50 -2.15 6.42
N ARG A 60 12.65 -2.26 7.44
CA ARG A 60 12.95 -1.81 8.79
C ARG A 60 12.64 -2.92 9.77
N ASP A 61 13.64 -3.30 10.54
CA ASP A 61 13.48 -4.22 11.66
C ASP A 61 13.55 -3.39 12.95
N LYS A 62 12.49 -3.47 13.75
CA LYS A 62 12.47 -3.01 15.14
C LYS A 62 12.13 -4.23 15.97
N SER A 63 12.71 -4.38 17.16
CA SER A 63 12.65 -5.57 18.05
C SER A 63 11.36 -6.42 18.12
N LYS A 64 10.19 -5.91 17.74
CA LYS A 64 8.90 -6.63 17.71
C LYS A 64 8.11 -6.49 16.40
N THR A 65 8.69 -5.86 15.38
CA THR A 65 8.01 -5.52 14.13
C THR A 65 8.99 -5.40 12.97
N VAL A 66 8.77 -6.19 11.92
CA VAL A 66 9.44 -6.02 10.63
C VAL A 66 8.50 -5.29 9.69
N THR A 67 8.98 -4.24 9.03
CA THR A 67 8.21 -3.45 8.07
C THR A 67 8.93 -3.41 6.73
N PHE A 68 8.19 -3.70 5.68
CA PHE A 68 8.62 -3.55 4.29
C PHE A 68 7.78 -2.47 3.64
N LYS A 69 8.40 -1.60 2.84
CA LYS A 69 7.72 -0.57 2.07
C LYS A 69 8.22 -0.54 0.63
N CYS A 70 7.29 -0.32 -0.29
CA CYS A 70 7.62 0.20 -1.60
C CYS A 70 6.61 1.21 -2.11
N ALA A 71 7.11 2.08 -2.99
CA ALA A 71 6.30 3.02 -3.73
C ALA A 71 6.64 2.92 -5.23
N TYR A 72 5.60 2.88 -6.05
CA TYR A 72 5.68 2.86 -7.49
C TYR A 72 4.95 4.08 -8.05
N ALA A 73 5.57 4.76 -9.01
CA ALA A 73 4.92 5.81 -9.78
C ALA A 73 4.73 5.35 -11.21
N ALA A 74 3.55 5.55 -11.75
CA ALA A 74 3.24 5.21 -13.12
C ALA A 74 4.05 6.13 -14.08
N THR A 75 4.64 5.61 -15.15
CA THR A 75 5.60 6.37 -15.98
C THR A 75 4.96 7.41 -16.90
N THR A 76 3.65 7.28 -17.15
CA THR A 76 2.88 8.17 -18.04
C THR A 76 1.69 8.80 -17.32
N ILE A 77 1.30 9.99 -17.76
CA ILE A 77 0.00 10.58 -17.39
C ILE A 77 -1.09 9.85 -18.19
N ASP A 78 -2.17 9.46 -17.52
CA ASP A 78 -3.34 8.91 -18.18
C ASP A 78 -4.05 10.01 -18.99
N SER A 79 -4.16 9.83 -20.31
CA SER A 79 -4.78 10.81 -21.21
C SER A 79 -6.26 11.03 -20.93
N THR A 80 -6.96 10.05 -20.36
CA THR A 80 -8.39 10.16 -20.05
C THR A 80 -8.65 11.00 -18.82
N THR A 81 -7.85 10.80 -17.77
CA THR A 81 -8.07 11.44 -16.46
C THR A 81 -7.14 12.62 -16.18
N GLY A 82 -6.07 12.80 -16.97
CA GLY A 82 -5.01 13.77 -16.72
C GLY A 82 -4.19 13.47 -15.46
N LYS A 83 -4.31 12.27 -14.89
CA LYS A 83 -3.70 11.86 -13.62
C LYS A 83 -2.50 10.95 -13.83
N GLN A 84 -1.52 11.03 -12.94
CA GLN A 84 -0.42 10.07 -12.83
C GLN A 84 -0.58 9.28 -11.52
N ALA A 85 -0.84 7.98 -11.61
CA ALA A 85 -1.09 7.14 -10.46
C ALA A 85 0.19 6.84 -9.67
N ASN A 86 0.05 6.69 -8.35
CA ASN A 86 1.09 6.18 -7.47
C ASN A 86 0.52 5.03 -6.63
N LEU A 87 1.28 3.96 -6.49
CA LEU A 87 0.95 2.82 -5.64
C LEU A 87 1.93 2.75 -4.48
N PHE A 88 1.41 2.65 -3.27
CA PHE A 88 2.16 2.48 -2.04
C PHE A 88 1.80 1.14 -1.44
N TYR A 89 2.81 0.38 -1.05
CA TYR A 89 2.70 -0.91 -0.42
C TYR A 89 3.44 -0.91 0.91
N MET A 90 2.82 -1.51 1.92
CA MET A 90 3.46 -1.75 3.20
C MET A 90 3.06 -3.14 3.73
N LEU A 91 4.05 -3.94 4.12
CA LEU A 91 3.85 -5.15 4.87
C LEU A 91 4.44 -4.99 6.26
N ILE A 92 3.67 -5.35 7.27
CA ILE A 92 4.02 -5.21 8.68
C ILE A 92 3.86 -6.59 9.33
N GLN A 93 4.96 -7.19 9.77
CA GLN A 93 4.95 -8.40 10.56
C GLN A 93 5.14 -8.04 12.01
N HIS A 94 4.16 -8.36 12.85
CA HIS A 94 4.25 -8.22 14.29
C HIS A 94 4.81 -9.49 14.92
N ALA A 95 5.40 -9.38 16.11
CA ALA A 95 5.89 -10.54 16.86
C ALA A 95 4.76 -11.50 17.31
N THR A 96 3.51 -11.02 17.42
CA THR A 96 2.37 -11.84 17.84
C THR A 96 1.10 -11.48 17.05
N VAL A 97 0.14 -12.42 17.03
CA VAL A 97 -1.16 -12.23 16.37
C VAL A 97 -1.96 -11.11 17.05
N GLU A 98 -1.95 -11.06 18.39
CA GLU A 98 -2.69 -10.06 19.18
C GLU A 98 -2.17 -8.64 18.89
N ALA A 99 -0.86 -8.50 18.68
CA ALA A 99 -0.26 -7.22 18.32
C ALA A 99 -0.72 -6.77 16.91
N ALA A 100 -0.81 -7.69 15.95
CA ALA A 100 -1.35 -7.41 14.62
C ALA A 100 -2.86 -7.09 14.67
N GLU A 101 -3.63 -7.85 15.44
CA GLU A 101 -5.08 -7.61 15.61
C GLU A 101 -5.34 -6.24 16.24
N LYS A 102 -4.60 -5.88 17.29
CA LYS A 102 -4.70 -4.56 17.93
C LYS A 102 -4.34 -3.44 16.95
N SER A 103 -3.28 -3.63 16.15
CA SER A 103 -2.86 -2.67 15.13
C SER A 103 -3.96 -2.47 14.08
N HIS A 104 -4.44 -3.56 13.48
CA HIS A 104 -5.53 -3.55 12.50
C HIS A 104 -6.82 -2.91 13.04
N THR A 105 -7.23 -3.31 14.24
CA THR A 105 -8.43 -2.77 14.91
C THR A 105 -8.30 -1.28 15.19
N SER A 106 -7.11 -0.82 15.59
CA SER A 106 -6.84 0.60 15.79
C SER A 106 -7.03 1.38 14.50
N GLU A 107 -6.44 0.93 13.40
CA GLU A 107 -6.59 1.60 12.10
C GLU A 107 -8.03 1.60 11.62
N TYR A 108 -8.72 0.46 11.70
CA TYR A 108 -10.13 0.38 11.34
C TYR A 108 -10.96 1.37 12.15
N ASN A 109 -10.78 1.41 13.48
CA ASN A 109 -11.54 2.31 14.35
C ASN A 109 -11.27 3.80 14.09
N SER A 110 -10.04 4.15 13.70
CA SER A 110 -9.69 5.52 13.30
C SER A 110 -10.34 5.94 11.99
N ASN A 111 -10.63 5.01 11.08
CA ASN A 111 -11.14 5.31 9.74
C ASN A 111 -12.61 4.93 9.52
N LYS A 112 -13.24 4.14 10.41
CA LYS A 112 -14.58 3.55 10.19
C LYS A 112 -15.73 4.54 9.97
N ARG A 113 -15.53 5.81 10.34
CA ARG A 113 -16.53 6.88 10.16
C ARG A 113 -16.31 7.70 8.89
N LEU A 114 -15.21 7.45 8.16
CA LEU A 114 -14.92 8.16 6.92
C LEU A 114 -15.79 7.61 5.78
N PRO A 115 -16.24 8.45 4.84
CA PRO A 115 -16.94 8.01 3.64
C PRO A 115 -16.14 6.97 2.85
N GLY A 116 -16.86 6.04 2.21
CA GLY A 116 -16.26 5.04 1.34
C GLY A 116 -15.59 3.87 2.08
N MET A 117 -15.69 3.81 3.40
CA MET A 117 -15.18 2.70 4.20
C MET A 117 -16.08 1.46 4.09
N ARG A 118 -15.48 0.29 3.86
CA ARG A 118 -16.19 -1.00 3.80
C ARG A 118 -15.34 -2.14 4.36
N LYS A 119 -15.95 -3.05 5.12
CA LYS A 119 -15.30 -4.34 5.48
C LYS A 119 -15.34 -5.29 4.30
N VAL A 120 -14.26 -6.04 4.09
CA VAL A 120 -14.14 -7.00 2.99
C VAL A 120 -14.09 -8.41 3.57
N ALA A 121 -15.08 -9.23 3.22
CA ALA A 121 -15.16 -10.62 3.67
C ALA A 121 -14.36 -11.56 2.76
N GLY A 122 -13.86 -12.67 3.30
CA GLY A 122 -13.19 -13.72 2.52
C GLY A 122 -11.77 -13.38 2.04
N LEU A 123 -11.10 -12.44 2.71
CA LEU A 123 -9.71 -12.11 2.47
C LEU A 123 -8.95 -11.91 3.78
N GLY A 124 -7.95 -12.77 4.02
CA GLY A 124 -7.25 -12.82 5.30
C GLY A 124 -8.16 -13.26 6.45
N ASP A 125 -7.74 -12.93 7.67
CA ASP A 125 -8.58 -13.07 8.86
C ASP A 125 -9.57 -11.90 8.94
N GLU A 126 -9.09 -10.70 8.57
CA GLU A 126 -9.88 -9.47 8.56
C GLU A 126 -9.36 -8.51 7.49
N ALA A 127 -10.26 -7.80 6.81
CA ALA A 127 -9.89 -6.80 5.82
C ALA A 127 -10.89 -5.66 5.74
N PHE A 128 -10.41 -4.50 5.33
CA PHE A 128 -11.24 -3.36 4.97
C PHE A 128 -10.63 -2.56 3.82
N GLU A 129 -11.48 -1.83 3.13
CA GLU A 129 -11.12 -0.88 2.10
C GLU A 129 -11.70 0.50 2.42
N GLN A 130 -11.08 1.52 1.83
CA GLN A 130 -11.60 2.87 1.81
C GLN A 130 -11.32 3.50 0.45
N THR A 131 -12.34 4.06 -0.19
CA THR A 131 -12.17 4.73 -1.48
C THR A 131 -13.23 5.80 -1.70
N ASP A 132 -12.84 6.90 -2.32
CA ASP A 132 -13.77 7.89 -2.89
C ASP A 132 -14.14 7.59 -4.36
N ARG A 133 -13.65 6.46 -4.88
CA ARG A 133 -13.80 5.96 -6.27
C ARG A 133 -13.20 6.83 -7.36
N GLU A 134 -12.56 7.95 -7.01
CA GLU A 134 -12.07 8.92 -7.98
C GLU A 134 -10.59 9.30 -7.77
N ASN A 135 -10.16 9.48 -6.52
CA ASN A 135 -8.84 9.99 -6.19
C ASN A 135 -7.98 8.98 -5.48
N PHE A 136 -8.56 8.06 -4.70
CA PHE A 136 -7.74 7.04 -4.06
C PHE A 136 -8.48 5.74 -3.81
N TYR A 137 -7.69 4.69 -3.63
CA TYR A 137 -8.17 3.41 -3.12
C TYR A 137 -7.18 2.91 -2.07
N PHE A 138 -7.66 2.71 -0.86
CA PHE A 138 -6.90 2.16 0.26
C PHE A 138 -7.45 0.78 0.62
N PHE A 139 -6.55 -0.15 0.92
CA PHE A 139 -6.86 -1.52 1.24
C PHE A 139 -5.95 -1.99 2.38
N GLU A 140 -6.53 -2.55 3.43
CA GLU A 140 -5.79 -3.19 4.51
C GLU A 140 -6.34 -4.59 4.76
N VAL A 141 -5.44 -5.55 4.90
CA VAL A 141 -5.77 -6.92 5.29
C VAL A 141 -4.80 -7.43 6.34
N ARG A 142 -5.35 -8.10 7.34
CA ARG A 142 -4.59 -8.85 8.34
C ARG A 142 -4.74 -10.35 8.09
N LYS A 143 -3.64 -11.08 8.24
CA LYS A 143 -3.62 -12.54 8.31
C LYS A 143 -2.57 -12.96 9.34
N GLN A 144 -3.02 -13.64 10.39
CA GLN A 144 -2.21 -13.96 11.56
C GLN A 144 -1.50 -12.70 12.11
N HIS A 145 -0.17 -12.75 12.21
CA HIS A 145 0.68 -11.68 12.71
C HIS A 145 1.13 -10.68 11.62
N THR A 146 0.63 -10.82 10.39
CA THR A 146 0.98 -9.97 9.23
C THR A 146 -0.17 -9.04 8.85
N ILE A 147 0.16 -7.78 8.55
CA ILE A 147 -0.74 -6.79 7.96
C ILE A 147 -0.15 -6.34 6.62
N ILE A 148 -0.99 -6.30 5.59
CA ILE A 148 -0.67 -5.70 4.30
C ILE A 148 -1.55 -4.47 4.11
N ARG A 149 -0.91 -3.35 3.75
CA ARG A 149 -1.57 -2.09 3.38
C ARG A 149 -1.18 -1.73 1.96
N ILE A 150 -2.17 -1.44 1.13
CA ILE A 150 -1.96 -0.92 -0.22
C ILE A 150 -2.77 0.35 -0.39
N LYS A 151 -2.14 1.39 -0.92
CA LYS A 151 -2.80 2.64 -1.25
C LYS A 151 -2.48 3.03 -2.69
N ILE A 152 -3.51 3.29 -3.48
CA ILE A 152 -3.39 3.92 -4.79
C ILE A 152 -3.80 5.38 -4.64
N ASN A 153 -2.90 6.30 -4.94
CA ASN A 153 -3.20 7.71 -5.08
C ASN A 153 -3.37 8.04 -6.57
N LYS A 154 -4.38 8.87 -6.87
CA LYS A 154 -4.82 9.29 -8.20
C LYS A 154 -5.24 8.10 -9.06
N LEU A 155 -6.45 7.58 -8.82
CA LEU A 155 -7.04 6.55 -9.68
C LEU A 155 -7.13 7.07 -11.12
N THR A 156 -6.81 6.19 -12.07
CA THR A 156 -6.81 6.49 -13.52
C THR A 156 -7.80 5.57 -14.23
N SER A 157 -8.09 5.85 -15.50
CA SER A 157 -8.91 4.98 -16.34
C SER A 157 -8.31 3.58 -16.56
N LYS A 158 -7.02 3.39 -16.23
CA LYS A 158 -6.30 2.12 -16.37
C LYS A 158 -6.17 1.33 -15.07
N THR A 159 -6.50 1.93 -13.93
CA THR A 159 -6.34 1.27 -12.63
C THR A 159 -7.21 0.03 -12.54
N ASN A 160 -6.61 -1.12 -12.22
CA ASN A 160 -7.27 -2.41 -12.17
C ASN A 160 -7.43 -2.90 -10.72
N ILE A 161 -8.62 -2.67 -10.15
CA ILE A 161 -8.94 -3.07 -8.77
C ILE A 161 -9.02 -4.60 -8.62
N ALA A 162 -9.47 -5.33 -9.65
CA ALA A 162 -9.48 -6.80 -9.60
C ALA A 162 -8.05 -7.38 -9.53
N ALA A 163 -7.10 -6.76 -10.26
CA ALA A 163 -5.69 -7.12 -10.16
C ALA A 163 -5.12 -6.86 -8.76
N LEU A 164 -5.53 -5.77 -8.11
CA LEU A 164 -5.14 -5.48 -6.72
C LEU A 164 -5.55 -6.62 -5.78
N GLU A 165 -6.80 -7.07 -5.83
CA GLU A 165 -7.26 -8.18 -5.01
C GLU A 165 -6.47 -9.48 -5.29
N GLY A 166 -6.21 -9.79 -6.55
CA GLY A 166 -5.42 -10.97 -6.95
C GLY A 166 -3.99 -10.92 -6.41
N VAL A 167 -3.35 -9.75 -6.48
CA VAL A 167 -2.01 -9.53 -5.94
C VAL A 167 -1.99 -9.62 -4.42
N VAL A 168 -3.00 -9.08 -3.73
CA VAL A 168 -3.10 -9.21 -2.27
C VAL A 168 -3.23 -10.69 -1.87
N ARG A 169 -4.04 -11.48 -2.57
CA ARG A 169 -4.16 -12.93 -2.32
C ARG A 169 -2.83 -13.65 -2.51
N LYS A 170 -2.09 -13.33 -3.58
CA LYS A 170 -0.74 -13.86 -3.83
C LYS A 170 0.22 -13.54 -2.69
N LEU A 171 0.25 -12.29 -2.22
CA LEU A 171 1.12 -11.87 -1.12
C LEU A 171 0.74 -12.53 0.22
N LEU A 172 -0.55 -12.69 0.48
CA LEU A 172 -1.05 -13.40 1.67
C LEU A 172 -0.73 -14.89 1.68
N ALA A 173 -0.54 -15.51 0.51
CA ALA A 173 -0.10 -16.90 0.42
C ALA A 173 1.36 -17.07 0.84
N ASN A 174 2.19 -16.05 0.58
CA ASN A 174 3.60 -16.03 0.96
C ASN A 174 3.81 -15.64 2.43
N ALA A 175 2.88 -14.91 3.03
CA ALA A 175 2.92 -14.39 4.41
C ALA A 175 2.73 -15.45 5.53
N ASN A 176 2.68 -16.73 5.17
CA ASN A 176 2.46 -17.86 6.10
C ASN A 176 3.77 -18.41 6.66
#